data_AF-A0A9W6RIB1-F1
#
_entry.id   AF-A0A9W6RIB1-F1
#
_cell.length_a   1.000
_cell.length_b   1.000
_cell.length_c   1.000
_cell.angle_alpha   90.00
_cell.angle_beta   90.00
_cell.angle_gamma   90.00
#
_symmetry.space_group_name_H-M   'P 1'
#
loop_
_entity.id
_entity.type
_entity.pdbx_description
1 polymer ?
#
loop_
_entity_poly.entity_id
_entity_poly.type
_entity_poly.pdbx_seq_one_letter_code
_entity_poly.pdbx_strand_id
1 'polypeptide(L)'
;MGGVSPVGLVLAFGAGEIKTAYGLRDFAEAETEFTTWVDARAWNTGDGARHIFTDGGMWLRTGKVLLPGVTTLARLVARVRDQALDRLHQALFGVLTPRQRAILELLLEVPDGARASDLERWRKGPSVASGKNLEKALVRAQEILGLGLDAVKLPPEVRYRRLVDLARYGMGATATALRRHAPPDSWRRCWPRSSTWRASRSMTAWTC
;
A
#
# COMPACT_ATOMS: atom_id res chain seq x y z
N MET A 1 3.87 47.94 33.53
CA MET A 1 4.09 46.48 33.68
C MET A 1 2.81 45.87 34.24
N GLY A 2 1.96 45.34 33.37
CA GLY A 2 0.77 44.58 33.74
C GLY A 2 0.64 43.46 32.73
N GLY A 3 1.27 42.32 33.02
CA GLY A 3 1.24 41.15 32.15
C GLY A 3 -0.15 40.54 32.20
N VAL A 4 -0.88 40.61 31.09
CA VAL A 4 -2.15 39.90 30.93
C VAL A 4 -1.82 38.42 30.77
N SER A 5 -2.30 37.61 31.71
CA SER A 5 -2.14 36.15 31.72
C SER A 5 -2.76 35.53 30.45
N PRO A 6 -2.09 34.56 29.78
CA PRO A 6 -2.59 33.96 28.53
C PRO A 6 -3.94 33.23 28.69
N VAL A 7 -4.34 32.92 29.93
CA VAL A 7 -5.62 32.28 30.23
C VAL A 7 -6.80 33.28 30.25
N GLY A 8 -6.53 34.57 30.53
CA GLY A 8 -7.56 35.61 30.58
C GLY A 8 -8.02 36.11 29.21
N LEU A 9 -7.23 35.85 28.15
CA LEU A 9 -7.55 36.29 26.79
C LEU A 9 -8.64 35.43 26.11
N VAL A 10 -8.80 34.18 26.53
CA VAL A 10 -9.70 33.21 25.87
C VAL A 10 -11.18 33.48 26.17
N LEU A 11 -11.50 34.23 27.22
CA LEU A 11 -12.89 34.53 27.62
C LEU A 11 -13.44 35.85 27.03
N ALA A 12 -12.61 36.66 26.37
CA ALA A 12 -12.99 38.00 25.91
C ALA A 12 -13.09 38.16 24.39
N PHE A 13 -12.59 37.19 23.61
CA PHE A 13 -12.49 37.31 22.15
C PHE A 13 -13.33 36.22 21.46
N GLY A 14 -14.18 36.64 20.52
CA GLY A 14 -14.88 35.72 19.63
C GLY A 14 -13.88 34.93 18.78
N ALA A 15 -14.28 33.77 18.24
CA ALA A 15 -13.38 32.91 17.45
C ALA A 15 -12.66 33.65 16.29
N GLY A 16 -13.30 34.69 15.71
CA GLY A 16 -12.70 35.55 14.68
C GLY A 16 -11.63 36.54 15.18
N GLU A 17 -11.72 36.97 16.44
CA GLU A 17 -10.74 37.88 17.03
C GLU A 17 -9.47 37.12 17.45
N ILE A 18 -9.60 35.87 17.92
CA ILE A 18 -8.45 34.97 18.14
C ILE A 18 -7.74 34.66 16.81
N LYS A 19 -8.49 34.45 15.72
CA LYS A 19 -7.92 34.23 14.38
C LYS A 19 -7.02 35.40 13.96
N THR A 20 -7.52 36.63 14.13
CA THR A 20 -6.83 37.85 13.72
C THR A 20 -5.64 38.17 14.63
N ALA A 21 -5.79 38.01 15.95
CA ALA A 21 -4.74 38.29 16.93
C ALA A 21 -3.53 37.35 16.82
N TYR A 22 -3.75 36.09 16.44
CA TYR A 22 -2.67 35.09 16.32
C TYR A 22 -2.22 34.84 14.87
N GLY A 23 -2.83 35.53 13.89
CA GLY A 23 -2.53 35.37 12.47
C GLY A 23 -2.83 33.96 11.96
N LEU A 24 -3.93 33.37 12.43
CA LEU A 24 -4.35 32.02 12.06
C LEU A 24 -5.10 32.01 10.73
N ARG A 25 -4.88 30.99 9.91
CA ARG A 25 -5.62 30.73 8.66
C ARG A 25 -6.69 29.68 8.90
N ASP A 26 -7.82 29.76 8.20
CA ASP A 26 -8.82 28.70 8.28
C ASP A 26 -8.33 27.43 7.59
N PHE A 27 -8.79 26.27 8.08
CA PHE A 27 -8.44 25.00 7.46
C PHE A 27 -8.83 24.95 5.97
N ALA A 28 -9.99 25.52 5.60
CA ALA A 28 -10.44 25.57 4.22
C ALA A 28 -9.44 26.27 3.28
N GLU A 29 -8.70 27.28 3.78
CA GLU A 29 -7.66 27.99 3.01
C GLU A 29 -6.40 27.15 2.82
N ALA A 30 -6.13 26.19 3.71
CA ALA A 30 -4.93 25.35 3.72
C ALA A 30 -5.21 23.89 3.30
N GLU A 31 -6.46 23.50 3.09
CA GLU A 31 -6.86 22.10 2.85
C GLU A 31 -6.19 21.52 1.61
N THR A 32 -6.04 22.32 0.55
CA THR A 32 -5.37 21.89 -0.69
C THR A 32 -3.86 21.68 -0.50
N GLU A 33 -3.21 22.62 0.19
CA GLU A 33 -1.79 22.52 0.55
C GLU A 33 -1.54 21.30 1.46
N PHE A 34 -2.40 21.12 2.46
CA PHE A 34 -2.35 19.99 3.39
C PHE A 34 -2.56 18.66 2.66
N THR A 35 -3.55 18.59 1.77
CA THR A 35 -3.83 17.39 0.96
C THR A 35 -2.64 17.04 0.10
N THR A 36 -2.02 18.02 -0.55
CA THR A 36 -0.80 17.84 -1.36
C THR A 36 0.36 17.31 -0.51
N TRP A 37 0.52 17.84 0.71
CA TRP A 37 1.53 17.37 1.65
C TRP A 37 1.28 15.91 2.11
N VAL A 38 0.03 15.58 2.47
CA VAL A 38 -0.39 14.21 2.84
C VAL A 38 -0.13 13.26 1.68
N ASP A 39 -0.48 13.67 0.46
CA ASP A 39 -0.32 12.88 -0.75
C ASP A 39 1.15 12.54 -1.02
N ALA A 40 2.00 13.57 -1.03
CA ALA A 40 3.44 13.41 -1.21
C ALA A 40 4.03 12.49 -0.15
N ARG A 41 3.58 12.59 1.11
CA ARG A 41 4.03 11.72 2.19
C ARG A 41 3.58 10.28 2.01
N ALA A 42 2.31 10.05 1.67
CA ALA A 42 1.74 8.73 1.45
C ALA A 42 2.41 8.02 0.25
N TRP A 43 2.68 8.77 -0.83
CA TRP A 43 3.39 8.27 -2.00
C TRP A 43 4.81 7.83 -1.68
N ASN A 44 5.55 8.60 -0.88
CA ASN A 44 6.99 8.42 -0.69
C ASN A 44 7.38 7.49 0.47
N THR A 45 6.68 7.55 1.59
CA THR A 45 7.19 7.01 2.87
C THR A 45 6.53 5.71 3.31
N GLY A 46 5.29 5.49 2.85
CA GLY A 46 4.51 4.32 3.25
C GLY A 46 3.94 4.35 4.66
N ASP A 47 3.96 5.52 5.28
CA ASP A 47 3.51 5.70 6.65
C ASP A 47 2.04 5.32 6.82
N GLY A 48 1.73 4.72 7.97
CA GLY A 48 0.34 4.47 8.36
C GLY A 48 -0.44 5.77 8.59
N ALA A 49 -1.76 5.73 8.40
CA ALA A 49 -2.63 6.91 8.55
C ALA A 49 -2.43 7.64 9.90
N ARG A 50 -2.16 6.90 10.98
CA ARG A 50 -1.88 7.47 12.31
C ARG A 50 -0.61 8.32 12.34
N HIS A 51 0.46 7.87 11.68
CA HIS A 51 1.72 8.61 11.66
C HIS A 51 1.59 9.87 10.81
N ILE A 52 0.96 9.75 9.63
CA ILE A 52 0.65 10.91 8.78
C ILE A 52 -0.26 11.91 9.50
N PHE A 53 -1.25 11.43 10.27
CA PHE A 53 -2.12 12.27 11.07
C PHE A 53 -1.36 13.05 12.14
N THR A 54 -0.48 12.39 12.90
CA THR A 54 0.34 13.04 13.93
C THR A 54 1.23 14.12 13.35
N ASP A 55 1.96 13.80 12.28
CA ASP A 55 2.84 14.74 11.59
C ASP A 55 2.04 15.86 10.92
N GLY A 56 0.86 15.55 10.39
CA GLY A 56 -0.05 16.52 9.80
C GLY A 56 -0.56 17.53 10.83
N GLY A 57 -0.83 17.11 12.06
CA GLY A 57 -1.15 18.02 13.15
C GLY A 57 0.01 18.96 13.52
N MET A 58 1.26 18.52 13.35
CA MET A 58 2.42 19.41 13.48
C MET A 58 2.50 20.39 12.32
N TRP A 59 2.34 19.90 11.08
CA TRP A 59 2.33 20.74 9.88
C TRP A 59 1.30 21.88 9.96
N LEU A 60 0.07 21.57 10.39
CA LEU A 60 -1.00 22.57 10.55
C LEU A 60 -0.67 23.62 11.61
N ARG A 61 -0.08 23.20 12.74
CA ARG A 61 0.33 24.11 13.81
C ARG A 61 1.46 25.04 13.37
N THR A 62 2.47 24.52 12.67
CA THR A 62 3.58 25.32 12.13
C THR A 62 3.09 26.30 11.07
N GLY A 63 2.13 25.90 10.24
CA GLY A 63 1.47 26.76 9.25
C GLY A 63 0.44 27.74 9.83
N LYS A 64 0.29 27.81 11.16
CA LYS A 64 -0.71 28.64 11.85
C LYS A 64 -2.14 28.40 11.33
N VAL A 65 -2.48 27.15 11.04
CA VAL A 65 -3.82 26.77 10.56
C VAL A 65 -4.70 26.37 11.73
N LEU A 66 -5.94 26.86 11.75
CA LEU A 66 -6.95 26.44 12.71
C LEU A 66 -7.24 24.94 12.52
N LEU A 67 -7.05 24.15 13.58
CA LEU A 67 -7.23 22.70 13.50
C LEU A 67 -8.70 22.35 13.25
N PRO A 68 -9.01 21.59 12.19
CA PRO A 68 -10.36 21.07 12.01
C PRO A 68 -10.66 20.00 13.06
N GLY A 69 -11.93 19.60 13.17
CA GLY A 69 -12.32 18.48 14.03
C GLY A 69 -11.47 17.23 13.77
N VAL A 70 -11.07 16.54 14.84
CA VAL A 70 -10.18 15.36 14.79
C VAL A 70 -10.67 14.31 13.80
N THR A 71 -11.98 14.07 13.77
CA THR A 71 -12.62 13.11 12.86
C THR A 71 -12.56 13.58 11.40
N THR A 72 -12.72 14.87 11.13
CA THR A 72 -12.59 15.47 9.79
C THR A 72 -11.17 15.28 9.27
N LEU A 73 -10.17 15.60 10.09
CA LEU A 73 -8.77 15.45 9.73
C LEU A 73 -8.39 13.99 9.48
N ALA A 74 -8.80 13.08 10.37
CA ALA A 74 -8.53 11.66 10.22
C ALA A 74 -9.15 11.07 8.95
N ARG A 75 -10.37 11.45 8.61
CA ARG A 75 -11.04 11.01 7.38
C ARG A 75 -10.35 11.54 6.11
N LEU A 76 -9.90 12.80 6.12
CA LEU A 76 -9.15 13.36 5.00
C LEU A 76 -7.82 12.62 4.81
N VAL A 77 -7.04 12.44 5.88
CA VAL A 77 -5.77 11.72 5.83
C VAL A 77 -5.95 10.29 5.33
N ALA A 78 -6.95 9.56 5.85
CA ALA A 78 -7.24 8.21 5.40
C ALA A 78 -7.57 8.17 3.90
N ARG A 79 -8.48 9.04 3.44
CA ARG A 79 -8.89 9.12 2.03
C ARG A 79 -7.72 9.38 1.10
N VAL A 80 -6.91 10.41 1.38
CA VAL A 80 -5.78 10.79 0.52
C VAL A 80 -4.70 9.70 0.51
N ARG A 81 -4.45 9.07 1.67
CA ARG A 81 -3.55 7.92 1.76
C ARG A 81 -4.04 6.75 0.91
N ASP A 82 -5.33 6.42 0.98
CA ASP A 82 -5.90 5.31 0.24
C ASP A 82 -5.86 5.59 -1.27
N GLN A 83 -6.13 6.82 -1.70
CA GLN A 83 -5.94 7.26 -3.10
C GLN A 83 -4.48 7.13 -3.57
N ALA A 84 -3.50 7.47 -2.72
CA ALA A 84 -2.09 7.27 -3.04
C ALA A 84 -1.72 5.78 -3.13
N LEU A 85 -2.31 4.94 -2.27
CA LEU A 85 -2.11 3.49 -2.31
C LEU A 85 -2.73 2.87 -3.57
N ASP A 86 -3.94 3.28 -3.95
CA ASP A 86 -4.60 2.83 -5.16
C ASP A 86 -3.79 3.19 -6.41
N ARG A 87 -3.29 4.44 -6.49
CA ARG A 87 -2.39 4.85 -7.58
C ARG A 87 -1.12 4.01 -7.63
N LEU A 88 -0.54 3.67 -6.47
CA LEU A 88 0.62 2.79 -6.41
C LEU A 88 0.30 1.38 -6.93
N HIS A 89 -0.83 0.81 -6.53
CA HIS A 89 -1.29 -0.49 -7.03
C HIS A 89 -1.53 -0.46 -8.55
N GLN A 90 -2.15 0.60 -9.07
CA GLN A 90 -2.37 0.76 -10.51
C GLN A 90 -1.06 0.87 -11.30
N ALA A 91 -0.10 1.66 -10.81
CA ALA A 91 1.21 1.80 -11.45
C ALA A 91 1.96 0.45 -11.52
N LEU A 92 1.95 -0.31 -10.42
CA LEU A 92 2.59 -1.63 -10.35
C LEU A 92 1.85 -2.69 -11.17
N PHE A 93 0.53 -2.63 -11.23
CA PHE A 93 -0.25 -3.55 -12.06
C PHE A 93 -0.10 -3.24 -13.55
N GLY A 94 0.02 -1.96 -13.90
CA GLY A 94 0.18 -1.46 -15.26
C GLY A 94 1.42 -2.02 -15.97
N VAL A 95 2.50 -2.28 -15.24
CA VAL A 95 3.74 -2.84 -15.82
C VAL A 95 3.70 -4.35 -16.06
N LEU A 96 2.71 -5.06 -15.51
CA LEU A 96 2.60 -6.50 -15.66
C LEU A 96 1.87 -6.87 -16.95
N THR A 97 2.38 -7.87 -17.65
CA THR A 97 1.69 -8.50 -18.78
C THR A 97 0.42 -9.24 -18.33
N PRO A 98 -0.58 -9.43 -19.21
CA PRO A 98 -1.76 -10.25 -18.88
C PRO A 98 -1.41 -11.63 -18.34
N ARG A 99 -0.36 -12.26 -18.90
CA ARG A 99 0.15 -13.56 -18.44
C ARG A 99 0.70 -13.49 -17.01
N GLN A 100 1.53 -12.51 -16.70
CA GLN A 100 2.09 -12.36 -15.34
C GLN A 100 0.98 -12.10 -14.31
N ARG A 101 -0.04 -11.31 -14.67
CA ARG A 101 -1.22 -11.07 -13.81
C ARG A 101 -1.96 -12.36 -13.49
N ALA A 102 -2.26 -13.17 -14.51
CA ALA A 102 -2.93 -14.46 -14.34
C ALA A 102 -2.11 -15.42 -13.47
N ILE A 103 -0.79 -15.48 -13.68
CA ILE A 103 0.12 -16.29 -12.86
C ILE A 103 0.10 -15.82 -11.39
N LEU A 104 0.17 -14.51 -11.12
CA LEU A 104 0.14 -13.99 -9.76
C LEU A 104 -1.18 -14.32 -9.04
N GLU A 105 -2.30 -14.34 -9.75
CA GLU A 105 -3.58 -14.77 -9.19
C GLU A 105 -3.59 -16.28 -8.87
N LEU A 106 -3.04 -17.13 -9.76
CA LEU A 106 -2.90 -18.57 -9.52
C LEU A 106 -2.16 -18.88 -8.22
N LEU A 107 -1.13 -18.09 -7.88
CA LEU A 107 -0.34 -18.31 -6.67
C LEU A 107 -1.15 -18.18 -5.37
N LEU A 108 -2.30 -17.52 -5.44
CA LEU A 108 -3.22 -17.36 -4.31
C LEU A 108 -4.20 -18.54 -4.19
N GLU A 109 -4.36 -19.37 -5.22
CA GLU A 109 -5.25 -20.53 -5.22
C GLU A 109 -4.60 -21.74 -4.55
N VAL A 110 -5.44 -22.56 -3.89
CA VAL A 110 -5.00 -23.82 -3.28
C VAL A 110 -5.31 -24.94 -4.30
N PRO A 111 -4.30 -25.61 -4.86
CA PRO A 111 -4.53 -26.69 -5.81
C PRO A 111 -5.32 -27.86 -5.19
N ASP A 112 -6.05 -28.61 -6.02
CA ASP A 112 -6.79 -29.80 -5.58
C ASP A 112 -5.85 -30.80 -4.87
N GLY A 113 -6.24 -31.21 -3.65
CA GLY A 113 -5.44 -32.10 -2.81
C GLY A 113 -4.27 -31.43 -2.06
N ALA A 114 -4.04 -30.13 -2.23
CA ALA A 114 -3.06 -29.37 -1.46
C ALA A 114 -3.70 -28.71 -0.22
N ARG A 115 -2.88 -28.47 0.80
CA ARG A 115 -3.29 -27.75 2.04
C ARG A 115 -2.93 -26.26 2.03
N ALA A 116 -2.14 -25.81 1.06
CA ALA A 116 -1.62 -24.46 0.98
C ALA A 116 -1.42 -24.06 -0.49
N SER A 117 -1.54 -22.76 -0.77
CA SER A 117 -1.24 -22.21 -2.10
C SER A 117 0.26 -22.23 -2.41
N ASP A 118 0.62 -22.04 -3.67
CA ASP A 118 2.01 -21.92 -4.10
C ASP A 118 2.73 -20.75 -3.39
N LEU A 119 2.05 -19.60 -3.26
CA LEU A 119 2.59 -18.46 -2.52
C LEU A 119 2.92 -18.82 -1.06
N GLU A 120 2.03 -19.52 -0.38
CA GLU A 120 2.22 -19.92 1.01
C GLU A 120 3.34 -20.96 1.17
N ARG A 121 3.47 -21.88 0.20
CA ARG A 121 4.61 -22.83 0.13
C ARG A 121 5.92 -22.06 -0.03
N TRP A 122 5.98 -21.11 -0.95
CA TRP A 122 7.17 -20.31 -1.17
C TRP A 122 7.49 -19.53 0.10
N ARG A 123 6.57 -18.76 0.66
CA ARG A 123 6.80 -17.92 1.84
C ARG A 123 7.44 -18.66 3.03
N LYS A 124 7.01 -19.90 3.31
CA LYS A 124 7.50 -20.69 4.45
C LYS A 124 8.89 -21.30 4.25
N GLY A 125 9.23 -21.67 3.01
CA GLY A 125 10.52 -22.30 2.69
C GLY A 125 10.81 -23.61 3.45
N PRO A 126 11.92 -24.31 3.11
CA PRO A 126 12.38 -25.43 3.91
C PRO A 126 13.03 -24.96 5.22
N SER A 127 12.76 -25.65 6.33
CA SER A 127 13.11 -25.20 7.69
C SER A 127 14.43 -25.74 8.26
N VAL A 128 15.02 -26.76 7.65
CA VAL A 128 16.22 -27.45 8.17
C VAL A 128 17.30 -27.55 7.09
N ALA A 129 18.56 -27.29 7.43
CA ALA A 129 19.67 -27.49 6.51
C ALA A 129 19.91 -29.00 6.25
N SER A 130 19.64 -29.46 5.03
CA SER A 130 19.97 -30.81 4.56
C SER A 130 20.10 -30.81 3.03
N GLY A 131 20.77 -31.80 2.45
CA GLY A 131 20.89 -31.92 0.98
C GLY A 131 19.53 -31.94 0.27
N LYS A 132 18.55 -32.68 0.81
CA LYS A 132 17.17 -32.72 0.26
C LYS A 132 16.47 -31.36 0.38
N ASN A 133 16.72 -30.60 1.44
CA ASN A 133 16.13 -29.27 1.60
C ASN A 133 16.84 -28.20 0.75
N LEU A 134 18.13 -28.39 0.43
CA LEU A 134 18.83 -27.58 -0.57
C LEU A 134 18.22 -27.81 -1.95
N GLU A 135 17.98 -29.06 -2.35
CA GLU A 135 17.29 -29.39 -3.61
C GLU A 135 15.91 -28.70 -3.68
N LYS A 136 15.10 -28.80 -2.63
CA LYS A 136 13.81 -28.09 -2.55
C LYS A 136 13.94 -26.58 -2.64
N ALA A 137 14.98 -25.99 -2.02
CA ALA A 137 15.23 -24.55 -2.09
C ALA A 137 15.60 -24.11 -3.51
N LEU A 138 16.41 -24.91 -4.23
CA LEU A 138 16.77 -24.64 -5.62
C LEU A 138 15.57 -24.78 -6.56
N VAL A 139 14.75 -25.82 -6.39
CA VAL A 139 13.49 -25.97 -7.15
C VAL A 139 12.58 -24.76 -6.91
N ARG A 140 12.41 -24.34 -5.65
CA ARG A 140 11.65 -23.12 -5.33
C ARG A 140 12.24 -21.88 -6.01
N ALA A 141 13.57 -21.71 -5.99
CA ALA A 141 14.21 -20.58 -6.64
C ALA A 141 13.94 -20.59 -8.15
N GLN A 142 14.02 -21.76 -8.79
CA GLN A 142 13.68 -21.94 -10.20
C GLN A 142 12.20 -21.64 -10.49
N GLU A 143 11.27 -22.06 -9.62
CA GLU A 143 9.85 -21.73 -9.73
C GLU A 143 9.61 -20.22 -9.69
N ILE A 144 10.25 -19.52 -8.74
CA ILE A 144 10.13 -18.06 -8.57
C ILE A 144 10.73 -17.32 -9.76
N LEU A 145 11.93 -17.71 -10.21
CA LEU A 145 12.59 -17.12 -11.39
C LEU A 145 11.78 -17.40 -12.66
N GLY A 146 11.13 -18.56 -12.77
CA GLY A 146 10.28 -18.94 -13.88
C GLY A 146 9.03 -18.07 -14.08
N LEU A 147 8.69 -17.21 -13.11
CA LEU A 147 7.59 -16.24 -13.25
C LEU A 147 7.93 -15.09 -14.20
N GLY A 148 9.21 -14.85 -14.47
CA GLY A 148 9.67 -13.75 -15.32
C GLY A 148 9.35 -12.36 -14.74
N LEU A 149 9.23 -12.25 -13.41
CA LEU A 149 9.00 -10.97 -12.72
C LEU A 149 10.29 -10.16 -12.54
N ASP A 150 11.45 -10.80 -12.66
CA ASP A 150 12.78 -10.21 -12.63
C ASP A 150 13.03 -9.26 -13.81
N ALA A 151 12.39 -9.51 -14.96
CA ALA A 151 12.46 -8.66 -16.14
C ALA A 151 11.51 -7.45 -16.09
N VAL A 152 10.63 -7.36 -15.09
CA VAL A 152 9.65 -6.26 -14.99
C VAL A 152 10.35 -4.99 -14.56
N LYS A 153 10.36 -3.99 -15.44
CA LYS A 153 10.84 -2.64 -15.10
C LYS A 153 9.78 -1.94 -14.28
N LEU A 154 10.16 -1.54 -13.07
CA LEU A 154 9.30 -0.78 -12.17
C LEU A 154 9.07 0.63 -12.74
N PRO A 155 7.88 1.22 -12.52
CA PRO A 155 7.63 2.60 -12.90
C PRO A 155 8.62 3.54 -12.18
N PRO A 156 9.24 4.51 -12.89
CA PRO A 156 10.26 5.40 -12.31
C PRO A 156 9.72 6.25 -11.14
N GLU A 157 8.42 6.52 -11.10
CA GLU A 157 7.74 7.25 -10.04
C GLU A 157 7.58 6.46 -8.73
N VAL A 158 7.68 5.13 -8.77
CA VAL A 158 7.52 4.27 -7.59
C VAL A 158 8.85 4.11 -6.87
N ARG A 159 8.92 4.61 -5.64
CA ARG A 159 10.13 4.54 -4.81
C ARG A 159 10.36 3.11 -4.29
N TYR A 160 11.62 2.65 -4.33
CA TYR A 160 12.01 1.30 -3.87
C TYR A 160 11.53 0.98 -2.44
N ARG A 161 11.56 1.95 -1.52
CA ARG A 161 11.03 1.78 -0.16
C ARG A 161 9.58 1.28 -0.16
N ARG A 162 8.73 1.78 -1.05
CA ARG A 162 7.32 1.38 -1.14
C ARG A 162 7.18 -0.08 -1.55
N LEU A 163 8.05 -0.54 -2.44
CA LEU A 163 8.10 -1.94 -2.85
C LEU A 163 8.54 -2.85 -1.69
N VAL A 164 9.53 -2.42 -0.91
CA VAL A 164 9.96 -3.17 0.28
C VAL A 164 8.83 -3.27 1.31
N ASP A 165 8.05 -2.21 1.51
CA ASP A 165 6.91 -2.24 2.42
C ASP A 165 5.81 -3.20 1.94
N LEU A 166 5.49 -3.19 0.65
CA LEU A 166 4.55 -4.14 0.04
C LEU A 166 5.07 -5.59 0.12
N ALA A 167 6.36 -5.81 -0.11
CA ALA A 167 6.99 -7.13 0.01
C ALA A 167 6.93 -7.64 1.45
N ARG A 168 7.22 -6.80 2.46
CA ARG A 168 7.07 -7.14 3.88
C ARG A 168 5.63 -7.51 4.22
N TYR A 169 4.67 -6.73 3.74
CA TYR A 169 3.25 -7.05 3.90
C TYR A 169 2.91 -8.41 3.28
N GLY A 170 3.33 -8.65 2.02
CA GLY A 170 3.12 -9.92 1.33
C GLY A 170 3.75 -11.13 2.01
N MET A 171 4.92 -10.96 2.66
CA MET A 171 5.58 -12.02 3.43
C MET A 171 4.88 -12.36 4.75
N GLY A 172 4.02 -11.47 5.26
CA GLY A 172 3.21 -11.70 6.46
C GLY A 172 1.74 -12.05 6.18
N ALA A 173 1.21 -11.69 5.01
CA ALA A 173 -0.19 -11.85 4.66
C ALA A 173 -0.52 -13.26 4.19
N THR A 174 -1.72 -13.75 4.54
CA THR A 174 -2.26 -15.00 3.98
C THR A 174 -2.83 -14.76 2.58
N ALA A 175 -2.97 -15.82 1.78
CA ALA A 175 -3.61 -15.73 0.47
C ALA A 175 -5.02 -15.09 0.55
N THR A 176 -5.80 -15.42 1.58
CA THR A 176 -7.12 -14.82 1.84
C THR A 176 -7.05 -13.33 2.10
N ALA A 177 -6.05 -12.86 2.86
CA ALA A 177 -5.85 -11.43 3.10
C ALA A 177 -5.46 -10.69 1.82
N LEU A 178 -4.59 -11.30 1.01
CA LEU A 178 -4.16 -10.73 -0.28
C LEU A 178 -5.30 -10.64 -1.30
N ARG A 179 -6.21 -11.62 -1.33
CA ARG A 179 -7.40 -11.59 -2.20
C ARG A 179 -8.32 -10.41 -1.94
N ARG A 180 -8.28 -9.79 -0.75
CA ARG A 180 -9.09 -8.58 -0.47
C ARG A 180 -8.62 -7.36 -1.26
N HIS A 181 -7.38 -7.39 -1.75
CA HIS A 181 -6.82 -6.37 -2.63
C HIS A 181 -6.98 -6.74 -4.12
N ALA A 182 -7.63 -7.86 -4.43
CA ALA A 182 -7.84 -8.27 -5.80
C ALA A 182 -8.80 -7.30 -6.51
N PRO A 183 -8.52 -6.98 -7.77
CA PRO A 183 -9.38 -6.07 -8.53
C PRO A 183 -10.74 -6.70 -8.90
N PRO A 184 -11.73 -5.87 -9.28
CA PRO A 184 -13.10 -6.34 -9.55
C PRO A 184 -13.18 -7.36 -10.70
N ASP A 185 -14.16 -8.28 -10.60
CA ASP A 185 -14.37 -9.46 -11.46
C ASP A 185 -14.31 -9.23 -12.98
N SER A 186 -14.46 -7.98 -13.42
CA SER A 186 -14.24 -7.56 -14.82
C SER A 186 -12.89 -7.97 -15.40
N TRP A 187 -11.87 -8.22 -14.57
CA TRP A 187 -10.52 -8.61 -15.04
C TRP A 187 -10.32 -10.13 -15.13
N ARG A 188 -11.29 -10.95 -14.66
CA ARG A 188 -11.24 -12.44 -14.71
C ARG A 188 -11.63 -13.05 -16.07
N ARG A 189 -11.98 -12.23 -17.08
CA ARG A 189 -12.56 -12.70 -18.35
C ARG A 189 -11.60 -13.48 -19.27
N CYS A 190 -10.32 -13.57 -18.97
CA CYS A 190 -9.33 -14.25 -19.81
C CYS A 190 -8.90 -15.65 -19.32
N TRP A 191 -9.78 -16.41 -18.64
CA TRP A 191 -9.37 -17.63 -17.92
C TRP A 191 -9.93 -18.95 -18.48
N PRO A 192 -9.11 -20.01 -18.69
CA PRO A 192 -9.60 -21.38 -18.87
C PRO A 192 -9.73 -22.15 -17.53
N ARG A 193 -10.92 -22.70 -17.27
CA ARG A 193 -11.27 -23.48 -16.06
C ARG A 193 -10.66 -24.89 -16.05
N SER A 194 -9.34 -25.04 -15.97
CA SER A 194 -8.74 -26.37 -15.70
C SER A 194 -7.80 -26.33 -14.50
N SER A 195 -8.07 -27.17 -13.50
CA SER A 195 -7.41 -27.24 -12.19
C SER A 195 -6.05 -27.97 -12.19
N THR A 196 -5.54 -28.36 -13.35
CA THR A 196 -4.29 -29.11 -13.47
C THR A 196 -3.12 -28.20 -13.85
N TRP A 197 -2.78 -27.25 -12.98
CA TRP A 197 -1.46 -26.62 -13.08
C TRP A 197 -0.44 -27.52 -12.35
N ARG A 198 0.24 -28.35 -13.12
CA ARG A 198 1.49 -29.01 -12.70
C ARG A 198 2.59 -28.31 -13.47
N ALA A 199 3.58 -27.77 -12.75
CA ALA A 199 4.77 -27.12 -13.32
C ALA A 199 5.67 -28.13 -14.09
N SER A 200 5.14 -28.76 -15.14
CA SER A 200 5.86 -29.66 -16.02
C SER A 200 5.78 -29.17 -17.47
N ARG A 201 6.87 -28.53 -17.90
CA ARG A 201 7.42 -28.56 -19.27
C ARG A 201 6.40 -28.55 -20.42
N SER A 202 5.71 -27.43 -20.63
CA SER A 202 5.41 -26.91 -21.97
C SER A 202 4.68 -25.56 -21.84
N MET A 203 5.38 -24.48 -22.19
CA MET A 203 4.91 -23.09 -22.15
C MET A 203 4.21 -22.67 -23.46
N THR A 204 3.47 -23.55 -24.14
CA THR A 204 3.01 -23.31 -25.52
C THR A 204 1.51 -23.12 -25.73
N ALA A 205 0.68 -23.11 -24.69
CA ALA A 205 -0.78 -22.97 -24.84
C ALA A 205 -1.36 -21.69 -24.20
N TRP A 206 -0.69 -20.54 -24.39
CA TRP A 206 -1.15 -19.23 -23.92
C TRP A 206 -1.19 -18.24 -25.08
N THR A 207 -2.19 -18.36 -25.94
CA THR A 207 -2.56 -17.31 -26.89
C THR A 207 -3.93 -16.78 -26.50
N CYS A 208 -4.03 -15.46 -26.30
CA CYS A 208 -5.26 -14.74 -26.61
C CYS A 208 -5.51 -14.81 -28.12
#